data_AF-A0A945QI88-F1
#
_entry.id   AF-A0A945QI88-F1
#
_cell.length_a   1.000
_cell.length_b   1.000
_cell.length_c   1.000
_cell.angle_alpha   90.00
_cell.angle_beta   90.00
_cell.angle_gamma   90.00
#
_symmetry.space_group_name_H-M   'P 1'
#
loop_
_entity.id
_entity.type
_entity.pdbx_description
1 polymer ?
#
loop_
_entity_poly.entity_id
_entity_poly.type
_entity_poly.pdbx_seq_one_letter_code
_entity_poly.pdbx_strand_id
1 'polypeptide(L)'
;MRAAVTAIFLAGVLASAAIAGEADVAAAQATRAGNGTFRFEVTVRHGDEGWDHYADKWDVVAPDGTILATRVLLHPHENEQPFTRFLGGVAIPDGIDRVTLRAHDKTHGYGGAELTVELRR
;
A
#
# COMPACT_ATOMS: atom_id res chain seq x y z
N MET A 1 -15.80 -6.74 49.41
CA MET A 1 -16.43 -6.00 48.29
C MET A 1 -15.37 -5.14 47.61
N ARG A 2 -14.87 -5.56 46.45
CA ARG A 2 -14.04 -4.73 45.55
C ARG A 2 -14.54 -5.03 44.14
N ALA A 3 -15.30 -4.09 43.59
CA ALA A 3 -15.85 -4.20 42.25
C ALA A 3 -14.72 -4.06 41.22
N ALA A 4 -14.59 -5.04 40.33
CA ALA A 4 -13.75 -4.93 39.15
C ALA A 4 -14.55 -4.18 38.08
N VAL A 5 -14.06 -3.04 37.63
CA VAL A 5 -14.61 -2.31 36.49
C VAL A 5 -13.96 -2.87 35.23
N THR A 6 -14.70 -3.70 34.49
CA THR A 6 -14.29 -4.19 33.17
C THR A 6 -14.51 -3.07 32.16
N ALA A 7 -13.44 -2.46 31.67
CA ALA A 7 -13.49 -1.56 30.53
C ALA A 7 -13.62 -2.39 29.24
N ILE A 8 -14.79 -2.33 28.60
CA ILE A 8 -15.01 -2.89 27.26
C ILE A 8 -14.43 -1.89 26.26
N PHE A 9 -13.25 -2.18 25.72
CA PHE A 9 -12.75 -1.50 24.52
C PHE A 9 -13.46 -2.08 23.31
N LEU A 10 -14.45 -1.36 22.79
CA LEU A 10 -15.08 -1.67 21.51
C LEU A 10 -14.17 -1.17 20.38
N ALA A 11 -13.26 -2.03 19.93
CA ALA A 11 -12.48 -1.79 18.72
C ALA A 11 -13.39 -2.01 17.50
N GLY A 12 -13.91 -0.93 16.92
CA GLY A 12 -14.64 -0.98 15.67
C GLY A 12 -13.70 -1.33 14.52
N VAL A 13 -13.82 -2.54 13.99
CA VAL A 13 -13.16 -2.93 12.73
C VAL A 13 -14.01 -2.38 11.59
N LEU A 14 -13.55 -1.30 10.96
CA LEU A 14 -14.05 -0.89 9.65
C LEU A 14 -13.49 -1.88 8.63
N ALA A 15 -14.24 -2.94 8.33
CA ALA A 15 -13.96 -3.78 7.18
C ALA A 15 -14.42 -3.01 5.93
N SER A 16 -13.49 -2.38 5.22
CA SER A 16 -13.74 -1.93 3.85
C SER A 16 -14.15 -3.16 3.04
N ALA A 17 -15.30 -3.07 2.38
CA ALA A 17 -15.74 -4.09 1.44
C ALA A 17 -14.71 -4.13 0.29
N ALA A 18 -13.92 -5.20 0.21
CA ALA A 18 -13.10 -5.46 -0.96
C ALA A 18 -14.04 -5.63 -2.16
N ILE A 19 -14.01 -4.70 -3.12
CA ILE A 19 -14.72 -4.92 -4.38
C ILE A 19 -13.86 -5.89 -5.17
N ALA A 20 -14.47 -7.01 -5.57
CA ALA A 20 -13.80 -8.00 -6.40
C ALA A 20 -13.38 -7.35 -7.73
N GLY A 21 -12.10 -7.03 -7.89
CA GLY A 21 -11.55 -6.36 -9.07
C GLY A 21 -10.63 -5.18 -8.77
N GLU A 22 -10.38 -4.82 -7.51
CA GLU A 22 -9.41 -3.76 -7.17
C GLU A 22 -7.99 -4.34 -7.00
N ALA A 23 -6.96 -3.50 -7.16
CA ALA A 23 -5.57 -3.93 -7.07
C ALA A 23 -5.09 -4.01 -5.61
N ASP A 24 -4.57 -5.19 -5.22
CA ASP A 24 -4.07 -5.46 -3.87
C ASP A 24 -2.56 -5.24 -3.79
N VAL A 25 -2.10 -4.67 -2.68
CA VAL A 25 -0.71 -4.79 -2.23
C VAL A 25 -0.56 -6.07 -1.41
N ALA A 26 -0.02 -7.12 -2.04
CA ALA A 26 0.14 -8.44 -1.42
C ALA A 26 1.39 -8.54 -0.53
N ALA A 27 2.42 -7.74 -0.79
CA ALA A 27 3.61 -7.61 0.06
C ALA A 27 4.30 -6.27 -0.16
N ALA A 28 4.97 -5.75 0.87
CA ALA A 28 5.77 -4.54 0.77
C ALA A 28 7.01 -4.62 1.67
N GLN A 29 8.13 -4.10 1.16
CA GLN A 29 9.36 -3.90 1.93
C GLN A 29 9.86 -2.48 1.74
N ALA A 30 10.29 -1.85 2.84
CA ALA A 30 10.97 -0.58 2.83
C ALA A 30 12.42 -0.77 3.32
N THR A 31 13.37 -0.28 2.53
CA THR A 31 14.80 -0.35 2.83
C THR A 31 15.38 1.05 2.78
N ARG A 32 16.10 1.44 3.83
CA ARG A 32 16.78 2.74 3.89
C ARG A 32 17.87 2.80 2.83
N ALA A 33 17.93 3.91 2.10
CA ALA A 33 18.98 4.24 1.16
C ALA A 33 19.82 5.40 1.70
N GLY A 34 20.79 5.86 0.90
CA GLY A 34 21.60 7.03 1.25
C GLY A 34 20.77 8.31 1.33
N ASN A 35 21.31 9.31 2.04
CA ASN A 35 20.78 10.69 2.05
C ASN A 35 19.32 10.84 2.52
N GLY A 36 18.87 9.99 3.45
CA GLY A 36 17.52 10.10 4.02
C GLY A 36 16.40 9.61 3.09
N THR A 37 16.75 8.90 2.01
CA THR A 37 15.77 8.32 1.09
C THR A 37 15.51 6.85 1.40
N PHE A 38 14.40 6.33 0.87
CA PHE A 38 14.03 4.93 0.95
C PHE A 38 13.87 4.31 -0.44
N ARG A 39 14.02 2.99 -0.45
CA ARG A 39 13.65 2.08 -1.52
C ARG A 39 12.46 1.26 -1.08
N PHE A 40 11.45 1.20 -1.92
CA PHE A 40 10.27 0.36 -1.76
C PHE A 40 10.26 -0.74 -2.81
N GLU A 41 9.94 -1.95 -2.36
CA GLU A 41 9.62 -3.09 -3.21
C GLU A 41 8.21 -3.52 -2.88
N VAL A 42 7.32 -3.40 -3.84
CA VAL A 42 5.88 -3.59 -3.65
C VAL A 42 5.42 -4.68 -4.59
N THR A 43 4.82 -5.72 -4.02
CA THR A 43 4.19 -6.83 -4.73
C THR A 43 2.71 -6.53 -4.87
N VAL A 44 2.25 -6.42 -6.11
CA VAL A 44 0.86 -6.16 -6.47
C VAL A 44 0.22 -7.44 -6.98
N ARG A 45 -1.04 -7.66 -6.60
CA ARG A 45 -1.90 -8.69 -7.18
C ARG A 45 -3.13 -7.98 -7.76
N HIS A 46 -3.41 -8.27 -9.03
CA HIS A 46 -4.60 -7.75 -9.69
C HIS A 46 -5.06 -8.73 -10.78
N GLY A 47 -6.37 -8.75 -11.05
CA GLY A 47 -6.94 -9.51 -12.15
C GLY A 47 -6.85 -8.74 -13.46
N ASP A 48 -5.62 -8.47 -13.93
CA ASP A 48 -5.41 -7.74 -15.19
C ASP A 48 -6.12 -8.47 -16.36
N GLU A 49 -6.80 -7.70 -17.20
CA GLU A 49 -7.56 -8.12 -18.39
C GLU A 49 -7.29 -7.11 -19.53
N GLY A 50 -6.05 -7.11 -20.04
CA GLY A 50 -5.63 -6.25 -21.13
C GLY A 50 -5.39 -4.79 -20.76
N TRP A 51 -5.18 -3.97 -21.79
CA TRP A 51 -4.78 -2.57 -21.65
C TRP A 51 -5.86 -1.66 -21.05
N ASP A 52 -7.10 -2.11 -21.00
CA ASP A 52 -8.23 -1.34 -20.49
C ASP A 52 -8.50 -1.61 -19.01
N HIS A 53 -8.02 -2.73 -18.45
CA HIS A 53 -8.27 -3.13 -17.07
C HIS A 53 -7.02 -3.78 -16.48
N TYR A 54 -6.18 -2.97 -15.84
CA TYR A 54 -4.97 -3.46 -15.17
C TYR A 54 -4.55 -2.53 -14.04
N ALA A 55 -3.71 -3.02 -13.13
CA ALA A 55 -3.10 -2.17 -12.11
C ALA A 55 -2.11 -1.18 -12.75
N ASP A 56 -2.41 0.11 -12.74
CA ASP A 56 -1.65 1.14 -13.47
C ASP A 56 -0.63 1.89 -12.59
N LYS A 57 -0.73 1.78 -11.26
CA LYS A 57 0.24 2.35 -10.32
C LYS A 57 0.12 1.76 -8.91
N TRP A 58 1.10 2.10 -8.09
CA TRP A 58 0.99 2.06 -6.64
C TRP A 58 1.64 3.29 -6.00
N ASP A 59 1.17 3.67 -4.82
CA ASP A 59 1.58 4.88 -4.10
C ASP A 59 2.24 4.54 -2.75
N VAL A 60 3.13 5.44 -2.32
CA VAL A 60 3.63 5.54 -0.95
C VAL A 60 2.92 6.71 -0.28
N VAL A 61 2.14 6.43 0.77
CA VAL A 61 1.24 7.39 1.40
C VAL A 61 1.66 7.64 2.84
N ALA A 62 1.75 8.91 3.22
CA ALA A 62 2.01 9.35 4.58
C ALA A 62 0.79 9.12 5.50
N PRO A 63 0.96 9.11 6.83
CA PRO A 63 -0.15 8.92 7.77
C PRO A 63 -1.28 9.95 7.66
N ASP A 64 -0.99 11.14 7.13
CA ASP A 64 -1.98 12.20 6.89
C ASP A 64 -2.71 12.08 5.53
N GLY A 65 -2.40 11.04 4.75
CA GLY A 65 -2.97 10.81 3.42
C GLY A 65 -2.18 11.45 2.28
N THR A 66 -1.10 12.19 2.56
CA THR A 66 -0.25 12.78 1.51
C THR A 66 0.45 11.69 0.71
N ILE A 67 0.38 11.76 -0.62
CA ILE A 67 1.16 10.89 -1.50
C ILE A 67 2.60 11.39 -1.54
N LEU A 68 3.52 10.60 -1.01
CA LEU A 68 4.96 10.91 -0.98
C LEU A 68 5.65 10.50 -2.28
N ALA A 69 5.19 9.42 -2.90
CA ALA A 69 5.69 8.97 -4.20
C ALA A 69 4.69 8.05 -4.89
N THR A 70 4.77 7.98 -6.23
CA THR A 70 3.97 7.09 -7.07
C THR A 70 4.90 6.31 -7.99
N ARG A 71 4.66 4.99 -8.09
CA ARG A 71 5.24 4.15 -9.12
C ARG A 71 4.19 3.85 -10.17
N VAL A 72 4.39 4.36 -11.38
CA VAL A 72 3.55 4.02 -12.54
C VAL A 72 3.94 2.64 -13.10
N LEU A 73 2.94 1.87 -13.49
CA LEU A 73 3.01 0.58 -14.15
C LEU A 73 2.53 0.74 -15.59
N LEU A 74 3.39 0.41 -16.55
CA LEU A 74 3.22 0.83 -17.94
C LEU A 74 2.57 -0.23 -18.83
N HIS A 75 2.26 -1.41 -18.31
CA HIS A 75 1.65 -2.49 -19.08
C HIS A 75 0.88 -3.46 -18.16
N PRO A 76 -0.08 -4.23 -18.71
CA PRO A 76 -0.71 -5.33 -17.99
C PRO A 76 0.27 -6.46 -17.67
N HIS A 77 -0.03 -7.19 -16.60
CA HIS A 77 0.72 -8.31 -16.03
C HIS A 77 -0.16 -9.56 -15.91
N GLU A 78 -1.06 -9.83 -16.87
CA GLU A 78 -2.03 -10.96 -16.84
C GLU A 78 -1.38 -12.31 -16.49
N ASN A 79 -0.20 -12.56 -17.05
CA ASN A 79 0.53 -13.83 -16.92
C ASN A 79 1.66 -13.77 -15.87
N GLU A 80 1.75 -12.68 -15.11
CA GLU A 80 2.77 -12.45 -14.07
C GLU A 80 2.06 -11.98 -12.79
N GLN A 81 1.33 -12.88 -12.13
CA GLN A 81 0.61 -12.55 -10.89
C GLN A 81 1.01 -13.46 -9.71
N PRO A 82 1.38 -12.91 -8.55
CA PRO A 82 1.60 -11.48 -8.30
C PRO A 82 2.94 -11.02 -8.92
N PHE A 83 3.09 -9.71 -9.14
CA PHE A 83 4.35 -9.13 -9.62
C PHE A 83 4.90 -8.10 -8.64
N THR A 84 6.22 -7.96 -8.59
CA THR A 84 6.91 -6.98 -7.73
C THR A 84 7.55 -5.89 -8.57
N ARG A 85 7.38 -4.62 -8.19
CA ARG A 85 8.11 -3.49 -8.77
C ARG A 85 8.74 -2.63 -7.69
N PHE A 86 9.83 -1.96 -8.08
CA PHE A 86 10.68 -1.17 -7.20
C PHE A 86 10.46 0.33 -7.41
N LEU A 87 10.57 1.14 -6.36
CA LEU A 87 10.76 2.58 -6.44
C LEU A 87 11.83 3.03 -5.45
N GLY A 88 12.84 3.76 -5.92
CA GLY A 88 13.95 4.25 -5.10
C GLY A 88 14.01 5.77 -5.08
N GLY A 89 14.83 6.31 -4.18
CA GLY A 89 14.99 7.75 -4.03
C GLY A 89 13.76 8.43 -3.41
N VAL A 90 12.90 7.67 -2.73
CA VAL A 90 11.70 8.21 -2.08
C VAL A 90 12.14 8.97 -0.84
N ALA A 91 12.01 10.30 -0.88
CA ALA A 91 12.28 11.14 0.28
C ALA A 91 11.13 11.01 1.28
N ILE A 92 11.46 10.63 2.52
CA ILE A 92 10.50 10.57 3.60
C ILE A 92 10.81 11.70 4.59
N PRO A 93 9.88 12.65 4.83
CA PRO A 93 10.05 13.68 5.83
C PRO A 93 10.45 13.16 7.22
N ASP A 94 11.19 13.98 7.97
CA ASP A 94 11.45 13.71 9.37
C ASP A 94 10.15 13.62 10.18
N GLY A 95 10.11 12.72 11.15
CA GLY A 95 8.91 12.46 11.96
C GLY A 95 7.91 11.46 11.37
N ILE A 96 8.07 11.05 10.09
CA ILE A 96 7.31 9.92 9.53
C ILE A 96 8.09 8.63 9.79
N ASP A 97 7.47 7.72 10.54
CA ASP A 97 8.00 6.41 10.94
C ASP A 97 7.28 5.23 10.28
N ARG A 98 6.15 5.47 9.60
CA ARG A 98 5.43 4.47 8.81
C ARG A 98 4.74 5.09 7.61
N VAL A 99 4.55 4.29 6.58
CA VAL A 99 3.82 4.66 5.36
C VAL A 99 2.90 3.54 4.92
N THR A 100 1.84 3.91 4.21
CA THR A 100 0.88 2.96 3.63
C THR A 100 1.14 2.83 2.13
N LEU A 101 1.17 1.59 1.65
CA LEU A 101 1.29 1.22 0.26
C LEU A 101 -0.08 0.81 -0.24
N ARG A 102 -0.51 1.40 -1.35
CA ARG A 102 -1.78 1.07 -2.01
C ARG A 102 -1.61 0.97 -3.51
N ALA A 103 -2.27 0.01 -4.13
CA ALA A 103 -2.29 -0.14 -5.58
C ALA A 103 -3.59 0.45 -6.14
N HIS A 104 -3.56 0.83 -7.40
CA HIS A 104 -4.68 1.43 -8.12
C HIS A 104 -5.01 0.55 -9.32
N ASP A 105 -6.27 0.16 -9.44
CA ASP A 105 -6.79 -0.39 -10.68
C ASP A 105 -7.19 0.75 -11.62
N LYS A 106 -6.86 0.62 -12.90
CA LYS A 106 -7.13 1.65 -13.91
C LYS A 106 -8.62 1.96 -14.09
N THR A 107 -9.51 0.98 -13.87
CA THR A 107 -10.94 1.09 -14.14
C THR A 107 -11.73 1.45 -12.88
N HIS A 108 -11.44 0.77 -11.77
CA HIS A 108 -12.17 0.84 -10.51
C HIS A 108 -11.51 1.77 -9.48
N GLY A 109 -10.25 2.16 -9.71
CA GLY A 109 -9.52 3.04 -8.84
C GLY A 109 -8.89 2.32 -7.64
N TYR A 110 -8.89 2.98 -6.48
CA TYR A 110 -8.41 2.40 -5.22
C TYR A 110 -9.53 1.65 -4.49
N GLY A 111 -9.17 0.63 -3.72
CA GLY A 111 -10.09 -0.10 -2.83
C GLY A 111 -9.60 -1.49 -2.43
N GLY A 112 -8.57 -1.99 -3.12
CA GLY A 112 -7.88 -3.22 -2.77
C GLY A 112 -7.09 -3.13 -1.46
N ALA A 113 -6.54 -4.26 -1.04
CA ALA A 113 -5.77 -4.38 0.19
C ALA A 113 -4.55 -3.45 0.19
N GLU A 114 -4.42 -2.66 1.25
CA GLU A 114 -3.25 -1.80 1.49
C GLU A 114 -2.35 -2.42 2.55
N LEU A 115 -1.05 -2.12 2.50
CA LEU A 115 -0.10 -2.53 3.54
C LEU A 115 0.61 -1.33 4.15
N THR A 116 0.60 -1.25 5.48
CA THR A 116 1.41 -0.27 6.21
C THR A 116 2.73 -0.91 6.61
N VAL A 117 3.84 -0.20 6.35
CA VAL A 117 5.19 -0.64 6.71
C VAL A 117 5.86 0.39 7.62
N GLU A 118 6.53 -0.12 8.64
CA GLU A 118 7.36 0.66 9.54
C GLU A 118 8.71 0.98 8.87
N LEU A 119 9.14 2.22 8.95
CA LEU A 119 10.38 2.75 8.40
C LEU A 119 11.47 2.71 9.48
N ARG A 120 12.30 1.68 9.43
CA ARG A 120 13.47 1.57 10.30
C ARG A 120 14.54 2.56 9.85
N ARG A 121 14.79 3.58 10.67
CA ARG A 121 15.79 4.63 10.44
C ARG A 121 17.19 4.20 10.82
#